data_AF-A0A2W5ZT25-F1
#
_entry.id   AF-A0A2W5ZT25-F1
#
_cell.length_a   1.000
_cell.length_b   1.000
_cell.length_c   1.000
_cell.angle_alpha   90.00
_cell.angle_beta   90.00
_cell.angle_gamma   90.00
#
_symmetry.space_group_name_H-M   'P 1'
#
loop_
_entity.id
_entity.type
_entity.pdbx_description
1 polymer ?
#
loop_
_entity_poly.entity_id
_entity_poly.type
_entity_poly.pdbx_seq_one_letter_code
_entity_poly.pdbx_strand_id
1 'polypeptide(L)'
;MKTPQTVIVLVAFIGSIFAADARTLTNINAIPTRVLQRSISPKFYKSLLISPVEGWIVVRGQLVGTRVSGTKVIHSELDGQYDALALRLTEEARIAGFYSLDRLNPSASVLVHVLVYKIADGIMMLSFANFDEPGGEQLEYFGCARLAVLKNDGRWTEIKGPESLQGKGWAVRKGMRNRLVLKMEQAVASQRR
;
A
#
# COMPACT_ATOMS: atom_id res chain seq x y z
N MET A 1 -30.71 1.00 -64.48
CA MET A 1 -30.55 -0.14 -63.54
C MET A 1 -29.62 0.30 -62.41
N LYS A 2 -29.91 -0.17 -61.20
CA LYS A 2 -29.65 0.48 -59.89
C LYS A 2 -28.17 0.45 -59.47
N THR A 3 -27.65 1.59 -59.02
CA THR A 3 -26.42 1.75 -58.23
C THR A 3 -26.65 1.27 -56.79
N PRO A 4 -25.75 0.49 -56.19
CA PRO A 4 -25.85 0.15 -54.76
C PRO A 4 -25.28 1.30 -53.91
N GLN A 5 -26.11 1.81 -52.99
CA GLN A 5 -25.70 2.74 -51.93
C GLN A 5 -25.04 1.94 -50.80
N THR A 6 -23.73 2.13 -50.63
CA THR A 6 -22.99 1.61 -49.48
C THR A 6 -23.19 2.54 -48.29
N VAL A 7 -23.96 2.09 -47.30
CA VAL A 7 -24.14 2.80 -46.03
C VAL A 7 -22.97 2.44 -45.11
N ILE A 8 -22.09 3.41 -44.85
CA ILE A 8 -21.04 3.29 -43.82
C ILE A 8 -21.66 3.69 -42.48
N VAL A 9 -21.86 2.71 -41.60
CA VAL A 9 -22.27 2.95 -40.21
C VAL A 9 -21.03 3.29 -39.40
N LEU A 10 -20.86 4.58 -39.10
CA LEU A 10 -19.84 5.09 -38.18
C LEU A 10 -20.32 4.81 -36.73
N VAL A 11 -19.83 3.72 -36.12
CA VAL A 11 -20.03 3.46 -34.70
C VAL A 11 -19.06 4.34 -33.92
N ALA A 12 -19.52 5.51 -33.50
CA ALA A 12 -18.81 6.33 -32.53
C ALA A 12 -18.85 5.62 -31.17
N PHE A 13 -17.75 4.97 -30.79
CA PHE A 13 -17.49 4.57 -29.42
C PHE A 13 -17.28 5.84 -28.59
N ILE A 14 -18.38 6.40 -28.09
CA ILE A 14 -18.34 7.35 -26.98
C ILE A 14 -18.01 6.50 -25.75
N GLY A 15 -16.71 6.31 -25.51
CA GLY A 15 -16.24 5.81 -24.23
C GLY A 15 -16.68 6.81 -23.16
N SER A 16 -17.73 6.48 -22.43
CA SER A 16 -18.06 7.15 -21.18
C SER A 16 -16.91 6.93 -20.22
N ILE A 17 -15.94 7.85 -20.23
CA ILE A 17 -15.03 8.04 -19.12
C ILE A 17 -15.92 8.58 -18.00
N PHE A 18 -16.51 7.67 -17.22
CA PHE A 18 -17.03 8.03 -15.92
C PHE A 18 -15.85 8.61 -15.16
N ALA A 19 -15.81 9.94 -15.07
CA ALA A 19 -14.96 10.62 -14.11
C ALA A 19 -15.45 10.14 -12.75
N ALA A 20 -14.80 9.11 -12.22
CA ALA A 20 -14.99 8.69 -10.85
C ALA A 20 -14.82 9.93 -9.99
N ASP A 21 -15.81 10.21 -9.15
CA ASP A 21 -15.80 11.33 -8.22
C ASP A 21 -14.42 11.36 -7.55
N ALA A 22 -13.72 12.49 -7.66
CA ALA A 22 -12.31 12.61 -7.29
C ALA A 22 -12.13 12.31 -5.80
N ARG A 23 -11.91 11.04 -5.48
CA ARG A 23 -11.87 10.55 -4.10
C ARG A 23 -10.50 10.88 -3.53
N THR A 24 -10.47 11.65 -2.46
CA THR A 24 -9.23 11.94 -1.74
C THR A 24 -8.97 10.88 -0.66
N LEU A 25 -7.75 10.86 -0.12
CA LEU A 25 -7.38 9.96 0.98
C LEU A 25 -8.34 10.06 2.17
N THR A 26 -8.82 11.27 2.49
CA THR A 26 -9.73 11.51 3.62
C THR A 26 -11.10 10.87 3.41
N ASN A 27 -11.54 10.72 2.16
CA ASN A 27 -12.82 10.10 1.82
C ASN A 27 -12.75 8.57 1.91
N ILE A 28 -11.57 7.97 1.69
CA ILE A 28 -11.35 6.52 1.81
C ILE A 28 -11.28 6.09 3.28
N ASN A 29 -10.82 6.99 4.17
CA ASN A 29 -10.67 6.74 5.61
C ASN A 29 -9.91 5.44 5.97
N ALA A 30 -9.00 4.98 5.09
CA ALA A 30 -8.26 3.74 5.29
C ALA A 30 -7.04 3.89 6.23
N ILE A 31 -6.53 5.11 6.42
CA ILE A 31 -5.42 5.42 7.33
C ILE A 31 -5.70 6.73 8.09
N PRO A 32 -5.56 6.76 9.43
CA PRO A 32 -5.64 8.00 10.17
C PRO A 32 -4.56 8.99 9.71
N THR A 33 -4.96 10.23 9.41
CA THR A 33 -4.06 11.29 8.89
C THR A 33 -2.85 11.54 9.79
N ARG A 34 -3.01 11.44 11.11
CA ARG A 34 -1.93 11.55 12.10
C ARG A 34 -0.86 10.45 11.94
N VAL A 35 -1.25 9.24 11.56
CA VAL A 35 -0.33 8.11 11.33
C VAL A 35 0.43 8.34 10.03
N LEU A 36 -0.28 8.79 8.98
CA LEU A 36 0.35 9.13 7.72
C LEU A 36 1.38 10.26 7.90
N GLN A 37 1.03 11.35 8.58
CA GLN A 37 1.93 12.48 8.84
C GLN A 37 3.26 12.07 9.49
N ARG A 38 3.25 11.01 10.31
CA ARG A 38 4.44 10.48 10.98
C ARG A 38 5.24 9.49 10.14
N SER A 39 4.63 8.91 9.11
CA SER A 39 5.21 7.80 8.34
C SER A 39 5.86 8.26 7.03
N ILE A 40 5.49 9.44 6.53
CA ILE A 40 6.01 10.00 5.28
C ILE A 40 6.54 11.43 5.50
N SER A 41 7.29 11.97 4.53
CA SER A 41 7.82 13.33 4.66
C SER A 41 6.70 14.38 4.64
N PRO A 42 6.86 15.53 5.32
CA PRO A 42 5.85 16.59 5.36
C PRO A 42 5.45 17.11 3.97
N LYS A 43 6.40 17.11 3.01
CA LYS A 43 6.16 17.56 1.64
C LYS A 43 5.18 16.63 0.92
N PHE A 44 5.38 15.31 1.02
CA PHE A 44 4.48 14.33 0.40
C PHE A 44 3.14 14.26 1.12
N TYR A 45 3.13 14.41 2.45
CA TYR A 45 1.90 14.41 3.24
C TYR A 45 0.88 15.45 2.77
N LYS A 46 1.31 16.70 2.60
CA LYS A 46 0.40 17.76 2.12
C LYS A 46 -0.14 17.46 0.73
N SER A 47 0.70 16.93 -0.16
CA SER A 47 0.28 16.55 -1.53
C SER A 47 -0.76 15.44 -1.50
N LEU A 48 -0.53 14.36 -0.75
CA LEU A 48 -1.42 13.19 -0.73
C LEU A 48 -2.80 13.45 -0.15
N LEU A 49 -2.93 14.46 0.73
CA LEU A 49 -4.23 14.85 1.28
C LEU A 49 -5.15 15.49 0.24
N ILE A 50 -4.59 16.19 -0.75
CA ILE A 50 -5.34 16.94 -1.76
C ILE A 50 -5.35 16.26 -3.12
N SER A 51 -4.38 15.36 -3.38
CA SER A 51 -4.31 14.63 -4.64
C SER A 51 -5.45 13.60 -4.75
N PRO A 52 -6.13 13.52 -5.91
CA PRO A 52 -7.14 12.51 -6.14
C PRO A 52 -6.49 11.13 -6.21
N VAL A 53 -7.15 10.15 -5.59
CA VAL A 53 -6.81 8.74 -5.70
C VAL A 53 -7.44 8.21 -6.98
N GLU A 54 -6.61 7.68 -7.87
CA GLU A 54 -7.03 7.10 -9.16
C GLU A 54 -7.52 5.66 -8.98
N GLY A 55 -6.91 4.91 -8.04
CA GLY A 55 -7.37 3.57 -7.71
C GLY A 55 -6.93 3.12 -6.33
N TRP A 56 -7.71 2.22 -5.77
CA TRP A 56 -7.49 1.59 -4.49
C TRP A 56 -7.51 0.06 -4.61
N ILE A 57 -6.45 -0.56 -4.11
CA ILE A 57 -6.30 -2.02 -4.04
C ILE A 57 -6.15 -2.42 -2.58
N VAL A 58 -6.79 -3.51 -2.18
CA VAL A 58 -6.65 -4.11 -0.84
C VAL A 58 -6.22 -5.56 -0.98
N VAL A 59 -5.10 -5.87 -0.35
CA VAL A 59 -4.57 -7.23 -0.23
C VAL A 59 -4.75 -7.69 1.20
N ARG A 60 -5.41 -8.83 1.38
CA ARG A 60 -5.44 -9.55 2.66
C ARG A 60 -4.28 -10.52 2.72
N GLY A 61 -3.67 -10.66 3.88
CA GLY A 61 -2.70 -11.71 4.16
C GLY A 61 -2.69 -12.07 5.66
N GLN A 62 -1.89 -13.07 6.01
CA GLN A 62 -1.69 -13.51 7.38
C GLN A 62 -0.28 -13.16 7.82
N LEU A 63 -0.14 -12.49 8.97
CA LEU A 63 1.13 -12.29 9.62
C LEU A 63 1.59 -13.61 10.25
N VAL A 64 2.72 -14.13 9.79
CA VAL A 64 3.40 -15.32 10.34
C VAL A 64 4.85 -14.95 10.60
N GLY A 65 5.25 -14.94 11.87
CA GLY A 65 6.53 -14.30 12.20
C GLY A 65 6.44 -12.79 11.92
N THR A 66 7.51 -12.20 11.40
CA THR A 66 7.53 -10.82 10.94
C THR A 66 7.05 -10.64 9.50
N ARG A 67 6.58 -11.70 8.82
CA ARG A 67 6.26 -11.70 7.39
C ARG A 67 4.79 -11.87 7.12
N VAL A 68 4.31 -11.27 6.05
CA VAL A 68 2.96 -11.52 5.54
C VAL A 68 3.00 -12.72 4.58
N SER A 69 2.04 -13.63 4.70
CA SER A 69 1.94 -14.85 3.91
C SER A 69 0.47 -15.15 3.57
N GLY A 70 0.22 -16.02 2.58
CA GLY A 70 -1.15 -16.35 2.15
C GLY A 70 -1.89 -15.13 1.59
N THR A 71 -1.18 -14.30 0.83
CA THR A 71 -1.67 -13.03 0.28
C THR A 71 -2.73 -13.25 -0.80
N LYS A 72 -3.79 -12.44 -0.76
CA LYS A 72 -4.86 -12.44 -1.77
C LYS A 72 -5.43 -11.04 -1.94
N VAL A 73 -5.63 -10.60 -3.18
CA VAL A 73 -6.36 -9.38 -3.49
C VAL A 73 -7.84 -9.58 -3.14
N ILE A 74 -8.38 -8.72 -2.28
CA ILE A 74 -9.80 -8.72 -1.88
C ILE A 74 -10.57 -7.52 -2.44
N HIS A 75 -9.85 -6.51 -2.91
CA HIS A 75 -10.39 -5.34 -3.60
C HIS A 75 -9.37 -4.86 -4.62
N SER A 76 -9.80 -4.57 -5.84
CA SER A 76 -8.96 -3.98 -6.88
C SER A 76 -9.77 -3.01 -7.71
N GLU A 77 -9.29 -1.78 -7.76
CA GLU A 77 -9.71 -0.78 -8.73
C GLU A 77 -8.63 -0.70 -9.82
N LEU A 78 -9.01 -0.35 -11.05
CA LEU A 78 -8.15 -0.32 -12.25
C LEU A 78 -7.93 -1.68 -12.94
N ASP A 79 -8.97 -2.51 -12.98
CA ASP A 79 -9.01 -3.76 -13.78
C ASP A 79 -7.81 -4.70 -13.56
N GLY A 80 -7.27 -4.73 -12.33
CA GLY A 80 -6.16 -5.59 -11.96
C GLY A 80 -4.78 -5.13 -12.44
N GLN A 81 -4.67 -3.94 -13.04
CA GLN A 81 -3.42 -3.43 -13.63
C GLN A 81 -2.22 -3.45 -12.66
N TYR A 82 -2.48 -3.25 -11.36
CA TYR A 82 -1.45 -3.18 -10.32
C TYR A 82 -1.53 -4.29 -9.26
N ASP A 83 -2.36 -5.32 -9.47
CA ASP A 83 -2.59 -6.39 -8.49
C ASP A 83 -1.31 -7.17 -8.18
N ALA A 84 -0.55 -7.53 -9.22
CA ALA A 84 0.70 -8.25 -9.07
C ALA A 84 1.74 -7.44 -8.25
N LEU A 85 1.77 -6.12 -8.45
CA LEU A 85 2.64 -5.23 -7.68
C LEU A 85 2.17 -5.13 -6.23
N ALA A 86 0.86 -4.99 -6.00
CA ALA A 86 0.28 -4.93 -4.65
C ALA A 86 0.55 -6.22 -3.85
N LEU A 87 0.40 -7.39 -4.49
CA LEU A 87 0.75 -8.69 -3.91
C LEU A 87 2.22 -8.75 -3.51
N ARG A 88 3.12 -8.38 -4.43
CA ARG A 88 4.56 -8.36 -4.17
C ARG A 88 4.93 -7.42 -3.03
N LEU A 89 4.38 -6.19 -3.01
CA LEU A 89 4.61 -5.23 -1.93
C LEU A 89 4.15 -5.78 -0.58
N THR A 90 3.07 -6.55 -0.57
CA THR A 90 2.54 -7.20 0.64
C THR A 90 3.44 -8.33 1.10
N GLU A 91 3.94 -9.19 0.21
CA GLU A 91 4.85 -10.29 0.55
C GLU A 91 6.22 -9.80 1.03
N GLU A 92 6.69 -8.68 0.47
CA GLU A 92 7.92 -8.01 0.92
C GLU A 92 7.71 -7.24 2.25
N ALA A 93 6.47 -7.05 2.68
CA ALA A 93 6.16 -6.33 3.90
C ALA A 93 6.66 -7.10 5.12
N ARG A 94 7.40 -6.39 5.98
CA ARG A 94 7.83 -6.90 7.28
C ARG A 94 7.13 -6.13 8.38
N ILE A 95 6.34 -6.81 9.19
CA ILE A 95 5.54 -6.21 10.25
C ILE A 95 6.09 -6.75 11.57
N ALA A 96 6.64 -5.87 12.40
CA ALA A 96 7.19 -6.22 13.69
C ALA A 96 6.38 -5.62 14.85
N GLY A 97 6.54 -6.21 16.03
CA GLY A 97 5.92 -5.67 17.24
C GLY A 97 4.43 -5.90 17.41
N PHE A 98 3.87 -6.82 16.63
CA PHE A 98 2.54 -7.39 16.85
C PHE A 98 2.48 -8.40 18.01
N TYR A 99 3.63 -8.77 18.57
CA TYR A 99 3.70 -9.74 19.67
C TYR A 99 3.44 -9.07 21.03
N SER A 100 2.36 -9.47 21.69
CA SER A 100 2.14 -9.24 23.13
C SER A 100 2.08 -10.59 23.86
N LEU A 101 2.49 -10.61 25.13
CA LEU A 101 2.47 -11.81 25.97
C LEU A 101 1.05 -12.35 26.19
N ASP A 102 0.03 -11.53 26.01
CA ASP A 102 -1.37 -11.87 26.26
C ASP A 102 -2.10 -12.46 25.04
N ARG A 103 -1.46 -12.54 23.87
CA ARG A 103 -2.10 -13.06 22.64
C ARG A 103 -1.73 -14.53 22.43
N LEU A 104 -2.70 -15.42 22.67
CA LEU A 104 -2.57 -16.87 22.40
C LEU A 104 -2.38 -17.20 20.91
N ASN A 105 -2.76 -16.31 20.00
CA ASN A 105 -2.65 -16.53 18.57
C ASN A 105 -1.50 -15.68 17.98
N PRO A 106 -0.39 -16.30 17.53
CA PRO A 106 0.76 -15.58 16.99
C PRO A 106 0.53 -15.09 15.54
N SER A 107 -0.62 -15.45 14.96
CA SER A 107 -0.98 -15.08 13.59
C SER A 107 -2.14 -14.10 13.60
N ALA A 108 -2.06 -13.07 12.76
CA ALA A 108 -3.13 -12.11 12.58
C ALA A 108 -3.38 -11.78 11.12
N SER A 109 -4.64 -11.52 10.81
CA SER A 109 -5.03 -11.04 9.50
C SER A 109 -4.58 -9.59 9.33
N VAL A 110 -3.92 -9.33 8.21
CA VAL A 110 -3.40 -8.02 7.82
C VAL A 110 -4.06 -7.61 6.51
N LEU A 111 -4.52 -6.36 6.47
CA LEU A 111 -4.97 -5.69 5.25
C LEU A 111 -3.89 -4.71 4.82
N VAL A 112 -3.33 -4.91 3.64
CA VAL A 112 -2.45 -3.96 2.97
C VAL A 112 -3.26 -3.19 1.94
N HIS A 113 -3.38 -1.89 2.16
CA HIS A 113 -3.99 -0.96 1.23
C HIS A 113 -2.91 -0.38 0.33
N VAL A 114 -3.16 -0.35 -0.98
CA VAL A 114 -2.33 0.31 -1.98
C VAL A 114 -3.19 1.35 -2.69
N LEU A 115 -2.84 2.62 -2.52
CA LEU A 115 -3.50 3.74 -3.16
C LEU A 115 -2.64 4.24 -4.31
N VAL A 116 -3.25 4.33 -5.49
CA VAL A 116 -2.62 4.76 -6.73
C VAL A 116 -3.02 6.19 -7.02
N TYR A 117 -2.02 7.03 -7.29
CA TYR A 117 -2.18 8.44 -7.60
C TYR A 117 -1.52 8.75 -8.95
N LYS A 118 -2.19 9.55 -9.76
CA LYS A 118 -1.57 10.19 -10.92
C LYS A 118 -0.90 11.47 -10.48
N ILE A 119 0.39 11.61 -10.74
CA ILE A 119 1.17 12.82 -10.46
C ILE A 119 1.75 13.36 -11.76
N ALA A 120 2.26 14.60 -11.73
CA ALA A 120 2.87 15.21 -12.92
C ALA A 120 4.06 14.40 -13.46
N ASP A 121 4.84 13.77 -12.57
CA ASP A 121 6.07 13.04 -12.90
C ASP A 121 5.85 11.53 -13.15
N GLY A 122 4.59 11.05 -13.20
CA GLY A 122 4.25 9.64 -13.41
C GLY A 122 3.17 9.12 -12.47
N ILE A 123 3.34 7.89 -11.98
CA ILE A 123 2.38 7.24 -11.06
C ILE A 123 3.02 7.15 -9.67
N MET A 124 2.28 7.54 -8.64
CA MET A 124 2.68 7.39 -7.25
C MET A 124 1.80 6.34 -6.57
N MET A 125 2.41 5.51 -5.73
CA MET A 125 1.72 4.56 -4.88
C MET A 125 2.02 4.83 -3.42
N LEU A 126 0.96 4.85 -2.61
CA LEU A 126 1.03 4.86 -1.16
C LEU A 126 0.52 3.50 -0.67
N SER A 127 1.39 2.71 -0.05
CA SER A 127 0.99 1.43 0.53
C SER A 127 1.07 1.46 2.05
N PHE A 128 0.05 0.95 2.74
CA PHE A 128 0.08 0.81 4.20
C PHE A 128 -0.68 -0.41 4.71
N ALA A 129 -0.26 -0.93 5.87
CA ALA A 129 -0.87 -2.09 6.51
C ALA A 129 -1.74 -1.70 7.71
N ASN A 130 -2.83 -2.45 7.89
CA ASN A 130 -3.76 -2.45 9.01
C ASN A 130 -3.95 -3.89 9.49
N PHE A 131 -4.20 -4.08 10.78
CA PHE A 131 -4.65 -5.39 11.29
C PHE A 131 -6.17 -5.48 11.24
N ASP A 132 -6.70 -6.63 10.82
CA ASP A 132 -8.14 -6.92 10.72
C ASP A 132 -8.73 -7.37 12.08
N GLU A 133 -8.11 -6.97 13.19
CA GLU A 133 -8.43 -7.42 14.55
C GLU A 133 -8.72 -6.26 15.52
N PRO A 134 -9.59 -6.46 16.52
CA PRO A 134 -9.81 -5.49 17.61
C PRO A 134 -8.49 -5.14 18.33
N GLY A 135 -8.25 -3.84 18.53
CA GLY A 135 -7.00 -3.33 19.12
C GLY A 135 -5.81 -3.29 18.17
N GLY A 136 -6.01 -3.57 16.88
CA GLY A 136 -5.03 -3.39 15.81
C GLY A 136 -4.80 -1.93 15.38
N GLU A 137 -5.03 -0.96 16.26
CA GLU A 137 -5.01 0.45 15.89
C GLU A 137 -3.63 0.89 15.37
N GLN A 138 -3.65 1.51 14.19
CA GLN A 138 -2.45 1.98 13.48
C GLN A 138 -1.67 3.07 14.26
N LEU A 139 -2.29 3.68 15.27
CA LEU A 139 -1.68 4.70 16.13
C LEU A 139 -0.47 4.17 16.93
N GLU A 140 -0.44 2.88 17.25
CA GLU A 140 0.65 2.25 18.01
C GLU A 140 1.82 1.77 17.14
N TYR A 141 1.63 1.69 15.81
CA TYR A 141 2.58 1.08 14.88
C TYR A 141 3.30 2.15 14.06
N PHE A 142 4.59 2.33 14.33
CA PHE A 142 5.44 3.26 13.59
C PHE A 142 5.96 2.62 12.29
N GLY A 143 5.85 3.32 11.16
CA GLY A 143 6.42 2.89 9.86
C GLY A 143 5.44 2.42 8.80
N CYS A 144 4.12 2.54 9.03
CA CYS A 144 3.12 1.78 8.27
C CYS A 144 2.95 2.20 6.81
N ALA A 145 3.49 3.33 6.36
CA ALA A 145 3.31 3.82 4.99
C ALA A 145 4.62 3.82 4.19
N ARG A 146 4.60 3.21 3.00
CA ARG A 146 5.65 3.35 1.98
C ARG A 146 5.12 4.15 0.80
N LEU A 147 5.98 5.00 0.25
CA LEU A 147 5.74 5.66 -1.03
C LEU A 147 6.63 5.05 -2.10
N ALA A 148 6.06 4.76 -3.26
CA ALA A 148 6.81 4.41 -4.46
C ALA A 148 6.35 5.29 -5.62
N VAL A 149 7.26 5.67 -6.50
CA VAL A 149 6.94 6.43 -7.72
C VAL A 149 7.46 5.67 -8.91
N LEU A 150 6.59 5.43 -9.89
CA LEU A 150 6.95 4.98 -11.22
C LEU A 150 7.32 6.22 -12.04
N LYS A 151 8.60 6.35 -12.35
CA LYS A 151 9.10 7.42 -13.20
C LYS A 151 8.89 7.07 -14.67
N ASN A 152 9.04 8.08 -15.54
CA ASN A 152 8.94 7.93 -17.00
C ASN A 152 9.92 6.92 -17.61
N ASP A 153 10.97 6.51 -16.87
CA ASP A 153 11.91 5.46 -17.28
C ASP A 153 11.38 4.02 -17.01
N GLY A 154 10.14 3.90 -16.52
CA GLY A 154 9.50 2.62 -16.21
C GLY A 154 9.97 1.99 -14.89
N ARG A 155 10.79 2.68 -14.08
CA ARG A 155 11.32 2.13 -12.83
C ARG A 155 10.55 2.64 -11.61
N TRP A 156 10.17 1.69 -10.75
CA TRP A 156 9.66 2.00 -9.41
C TRP A 156 10.81 2.45 -8.50
N THR A 157 10.71 3.66 -7.99
CA THR A 157 11.63 4.20 -6.99
C THR A 157 10.89 4.38 -5.67
N GLU A 158 11.36 3.71 -4.62
CA GLU A 158 10.85 3.94 -3.27
C GLU A 158 11.34 5.28 -2.73
N ILE A 159 10.40 6.08 -2.22
CA ILE A 159 10.71 7.29 -1.47
C ILE A 159 10.88 6.88 -0.01
N LYS A 160 12.11 7.05 0.49
CA LYS A 160 12.43 6.75 1.89
C LYS A 160 11.58 7.63 2.81
N GLY A 161 10.95 6.98 3.80
CA GLY A 161 10.35 7.66 4.93
C GLY A 161 11.40 8.37 5.81
N PRO A 162 10.99 8.97 6.93
CA PRO A 162 11.90 9.60 7.88
C PRO A 162 13.03 8.65 8.31
N GLU A 163 14.25 9.17 8.49
CA GLU A 163 15.43 8.37 8.87
C GLU A 163 15.20 7.50 10.12
N SER A 164 14.38 7.99 11.05
CA SER A 164 14.01 7.28 12.28
C SER A 164 13.24 5.96 12.05
N LEU A 165 12.69 5.74 10.86
CA LEU A 165 11.91 4.57 10.45
C LEU A 165 12.64 3.69 9.43
N GLN A 166 13.79 4.11 8.92
CA GLN A 166 14.53 3.38 7.90
C GLN A 166 15.01 2.01 8.42
N GLY A 167 14.69 0.94 7.69
CA GLY A 167 15.11 -0.43 8.01
C GLY A 167 14.33 -1.14 9.13
N LYS A 168 13.23 -0.54 9.61
CA LYS A 168 12.47 -1.05 10.77
C LYS A 168 11.23 -1.87 10.42
N GLY A 169 10.92 -2.05 9.13
CA GLY A 169 9.67 -2.69 8.70
C GLY A 169 8.45 -1.75 8.83
N TRP A 170 7.30 -2.24 8.41
CA TRP A 170 6.02 -1.52 8.31
C TRP A 170 5.39 -1.27 9.69
N ALA A 171 5.68 -2.09 10.69
CA ALA A 171 5.15 -1.89 12.02
C ALA A 171 6.27 -2.09 13.03
N VAL A 172 6.46 -1.11 13.92
CA VAL A 172 7.21 -1.32 15.16
C VAL A 172 6.42 -0.70 16.29
N ARG A 173 5.76 -1.53 17.11
CA ARG A 173 5.31 -1.10 18.43
C ARG A 173 6.53 -0.75 19.28
N LYS A 174 6.50 0.36 20.02
CA LYS A 174 7.55 0.68 20.99
C LYS A 174 7.59 -0.41 22.08
N GLY A 175 8.61 -1.26 22.05
CA GLY A 175 8.81 -2.32 23.05
C GLY A 175 10.22 -2.89 23.00
N MET A 176 10.78 -3.23 24.16
CA MET A 176 12.18 -3.68 24.30
C MET A 176 12.44 -5.01 23.54
N ARG A 177 11.47 -5.93 23.52
CA ARG A 177 11.55 -7.21 22.80
C ARG A 177 11.46 -7.08 21.28
N ASN A 178 10.77 -6.08 20.74
CA ASN A 178 10.66 -5.88 19.29
C ASN A 178 12.01 -5.51 18.68
N ARG A 179 12.82 -4.73 19.40
CA ARG A 179 14.21 -4.46 19.01
C ARG A 179 15.07 -5.72 18.99
N LEU A 180 14.83 -6.66 19.90
CA LEU A 180 15.60 -7.91 19.98
C LEU A 180 15.25 -8.84 18.81
N VAL A 181 13.95 -9.03 18.51
CA VAL A 181 13.51 -9.88 17.39
C VAL A 181 14.01 -9.33 16.04
N LEU A 182 13.87 -8.02 15.80
CA LEU A 182 14.40 -7.38 14.58
C LEU A 182 15.92 -7.53 14.47
N LYS A 183 16.66 -7.31 15.57
CA LYS A 183 18.12 -7.46 15.57
C LYS A 183 18.54 -8.91 15.34
N MET A 184 17.85 -9.88 15.94
CA MET A 184 18.14 -11.31 15.75
C MET A 184 17.87 -11.74 14.31
N GLU A 185 16.75 -11.35 13.71
CA GLU A 185 16.47 -11.66 12.30
C GLU A 185 17.46 -10.98 11.34
N GLN A 186 17.86 -9.74 11.63
CA GLN A 186 18.87 -9.02 10.84
C GLN A 186 20.25 -9.70 10.96
N ALA A 187 20.64 -10.14 12.16
CA ALA A 187 21.89 -10.87 12.41
C ALA A 187 21.91 -12.22 11.67
N VAL A 188 20.81 -12.98 11.73
CA VAL A 188 20.68 -14.25 11.01
C VAL A 188 20.70 -14.04 9.49
N ALA A 189 20.09 -12.96 8.99
CA ALA A 189 20.12 -12.63 7.56
C ALA A 189 21.52 -12.20 7.09
N SER A 190 22.32 -11.53 7.93
CA SER A 190 23.71 -11.17 7.60
C SER A 190 24.67 -12.35 7.63
N GLN A 191 24.36 -13.43 8.35
CA GLN A 191 25.16 -14.66 8.38
C GLN A 191 24.88 -15.62 7.22
N ARG A 192 23.81 -15.38 6.44
CA ARG A 192 23.42 -16.19 5.28
C ARG A 192 23.82 -15.57 3.93
N ARG A 193 24.68 -14.54 3.94
CA ARG A 193 25.33 -13.95 2.77
C ARG A 193 26.81 -14.26 2.82
#